data_AF-G3NK86-F1
#
_entry.id   AF-G3NK86-F1
#
_cell.length_a   1.000
_cell.length_b   1.000
_cell.length_c   1.000
_cell.angle_alpha   90.00
_cell.angle_beta   90.00
_cell.angle_gamma   90.00
#
_symmetry.space_group_name_H-M   'P 1'
#
loop_
_entity.id
_entity.type
_entity.pdbx_description
1 polymer ?
#
loop_
_entity_poly.entity_id
_entity_poly.type
_entity_poly.pdbx_seq_one_letter_code
_entity_poly.pdbx_strand_id
1 'polypeptide(L)'
;LVLPDDPKYALKKVEEIREMVDNDLGFQQVETKCPSQTKTFLFISNDKKVGGCLIAEHIQEGHRVIEEPTPEGSEGEKVMFERQRAWCCSTSAEPAICGISRIWVVNMMRRRGIASRMLECLRNNFIYGSYLSKDEIAFSDPTPDGKLFATHYFGTSQFLVYNFVSGTQPS
;
A
#
# COMPACT_ATOMS: atom_id res chain seq x y z
N LEU A 1 -15.63 6.24 -2.64
CA LEU A 1 -15.46 5.11 -1.70
C LEU A 1 -16.49 4.08 -2.11
N VAL A 2 -16.06 2.82 -2.27
CA VAL A 2 -16.94 1.67 -2.46
C VAL A 2 -16.78 0.77 -1.25
N LEU A 3 -17.90 0.36 -0.67
CA LEU A 3 -17.99 -0.51 0.51
C LEU A 3 -18.53 -1.89 0.12
N PRO A 4 -18.30 -2.94 0.94
CA PRO A 4 -18.76 -4.30 0.63
C PRO A 4 -20.27 -4.45 0.44
N ASP A 5 -21.07 -3.60 1.11
CA ASP A 5 -22.54 -3.63 1.05
C ASP A 5 -23.12 -2.73 -0.06
N ASP A 6 -22.26 -2.13 -0.90
CA ASP A 6 -22.70 -1.28 -2.01
C ASP A 6 -23.40 -2.09 -3.12
N PRO A 7 -24.17 -1.44 -4.01
CA PRO A 7 -24.86 -2.11 -5.10
C PRO A 7 -23.94 -2.95 -6.00
N LYS A 8 -24.46 -4.09 -6.50
CA LYS A 8 -23.70 -5.05 -7.32
C LYS A 8 -22.94 -4.46 -8.51
N TYR A 9 -23.45 -3.39 -9.13
CA TYR A 9 -22.75 -2.74 -10.25
C TYR A 9 -21.44 -2.07 -9.79
N ALA A 10 -21.41 -1.51 -8.58
CA ALA A 10 -20.24 -0.88 -8.01
C ALA A 10 -19.20 -1.93 -7.62
N LEU A 11 -19.65 -3.02 -6.97
CA LEU A 11 -18.80 -4.15 -6.62
C LEU A 11 -18.16 -4.79 -7.86
N LYS A 12 -18.96 -5.06 -8.89
CA LYS A 12 -18.44 -5.57 -10.17
C LYS A 12 -17.39 -4.65 -10.76
N LYS A 13 -17.59 -3.33 -10.67
CA LYS A 13 -16.61 -2.37 -11.18
C LYS A 13 -15.30 -2.39 -10.38
N VAL A 14 -15.38 -2.55 -9.06
CA VAL A 14 -14.20 -2.68 -8.19
C VAL A 14 -13.42 -3.95 -8.54
N GLU A 15 -14.09 -5.08 -8.78
CA GLU A 15 -13.42 -6.32 -9.19
C GLU A 15 -12.68 -6.15 -10.54
N GLU A 16 -13.31 -5.54 -11.55
CA GLU A 16 -12.64 -5.22 -12.82
C GLU A 16 -11.39 -4.34 -12.63
N ILE A 17 -11.47 -3.34 -11.74
CA ILE A 17 -10.35 -2.45 -11.44
C ILE A 17 -9.27 -3.20 -10.67
N ARG A 18 -9.64 -4.08 -9.74
CA ARG A 18 -8.71 -4.90 -8.97
C ARG A 18 -7.91 -5.81 -9.90
N GLU A 19 -8.57 -6.54 -10.80
CA GLU A 19 -7.91 -7.38 -11.79
C GLU A 19 -6.92 -6.58 -12.65
N MET A 20 -7.31 -5.39 -13.10
CA MET A 20 -6.43 -4.50 -13.84
C MET A 20 -5.21 -4.06 -13.02
N VAL A 21 -5.41 -3.67 -11.75
CA VAL A 21 -4.34 -3.27 -10.84
C VAL A 21 -3.38 -4.42 -10.54
N ASP A 22 -3.90 -5.62 -10.28
CA ASP A 22 -3.08 -6.81 -10.00
C ASP A 22 -2.21 -7.17 -11.21
N ASN A 23 -2.76 -7.10 -12.43
CA ASN A 23 -2.00 -7.29 -13.66
C ASN A 23 -0.89 -6.24 -13.86
N ASP A 24 -1.21 -4.95 -13.63
CA ASP A 24 -0.24 -3.84 -13.77
C ASP A 24 0.91 -3.93 -12.77
N LEU A 25 0.65 -4.45 -11.57
CA LEU A 25 1.64 -4.60 -10.51
C LEU A 25 2.40 -5.94 -10.60
N GLY A 26 1.99 -6.86 -11.48
CA GLY A 26 2.58 -8.19 -11.61
C GLY A 26 2.30 -9.11 -10.42
N PHE A 27 1.22 -8.86 -9.66
CA PHE A 27 0.85 -9.70 -8.53
C PHE A 27 0.25 -11.02 -9.01
N GLN A 28 0.84 -12.14 -8.59
CA GLN A 28 0.23 -13.46 -8.69
C GLN A 28 -0.54 -13.73 -7.38
N GLN A 29 -1.85 -13.45 -7.38
CA GLN A 29 -2.84 -13.86 -6.36
C GLN A 29 -2.36 -13.95 -4.89
N VAL A 30 -1.77 -12.88 -4.32
CA VAL A 30 -1.81 -12.74 -2.86
C VAL A 30 -3.21 -12.26 -2.52
N GLU A 31 -4.09 -13.22 -2.23
CA GLU A 31 -5.46 -12.96 -1.85
C GLU A 31 -5.48 -12.07 -0.59
N THR A 32 -6.14 -10.92 -0.70
CA THR A 32 -6.74 -10.23 0.46
C THR A 32 -7.49 -11.29 1.28
N LYS A 33 -7.13 -11.48 2.55
CA LYS A 33 -7.68 -12.55 3.39
C LYS A 33 -9.21 -12.53 3.45
N CYS A 34 -9.82 -11.36 3.28
CA CYS A 34 -11.26 -11.21 3.20
C CYS A 34 -11.66 -10.05 2.26
N PRO A 35 -11.88 -10.30 0.95
CA PRO A 35 -12.30 -9.25 0.00
C PRO A 35 -13.57 -8.51 0.44
N SER A 36 -14.48 -9.23 1.11
CA SER A 36 -15.75 -8.73 1.65
C SER A 36 -15.62 -7.78 2.84
N GLN A 37 -14.41 -7.48 3.31
CA GLN A 37 -14.16 -6.49 4.38
C GLN A 37 -13.26 -5.34 3.91
N THR A 38 -13.01 -5.24 2.61
CA THR A 38 -12.16 -4.20 2.04
C THR A 38 -12.94 -2.90 1.79
N LYS A 39 -12.24 -1.78 1.88
CA LYS A 39 -12.72 -0.46 1.48
C LYS A 39 -11.92 0.00 0.27
N THR A 40 -12.62 0.31 -0.82
CA THR A 40 -11.97 0.71 -2.07
C THR A 40 -12.15 2.20 -2.33
N PHE A 41 -11.03 2.91 -2.41
CA PHE A 41 -10.94 4.33 -2.74
C PHE A 41 -10.51 4.46 -4.19
N LEU A 42 -11.33 5.13 -4.99
CA LEU A 42 -11.05 5.38 -6.41
C LEU A 42 -10.80 6.86 -6.62
N PHE A 43 -9.74 7.18 -7.36
CA PHE A 43 -9.54 8.50 -7.91
C PHE A 43 -10.15 8.54 -9.31
N ILE A 44 -11.18 9.37 -9.50
CA ILE A 44 -11.86 9.55 -10.78
C ILE A 44 -11.42 10.88 -11.39
N SER A 45 -10.91 10.83 -12.62
CA SER A 45 -10.52 12.01 -13.39
C SER A 45 -11.73 12.76 -13.94
N ASN A 46 -11.49 13.98 -14.46
CA ASN A 46 -12.54 14.81 -15.06
C ASN A 46 -13.20 14.14 -16.28
N ASP A 47 -12.46 13.32 -17.04
CA ASP A 47 -12.96 12.51 -18.15
C ASP A 47 -13.60 11.17 -17.69
N LYS A 48 -13.97 11.06 -16.41
CA LYS A 48 -14.68 9.92 -15.80
C LYS A 48 -13.91 8.59 -15.85
N LYS A 49 -12.58 8.65 -15.99
CA LYS A 49 -11.73 7.46 -15.94
C LYS A 49 -11.19 7.25 -14.53
N VAL A 50 -10.89 5.99 -14.22
CA VAL A 50 -10.20 5.63 -12.98
C VAL A 50 -8.72 5.95 -13.16
N GLY A 51 -8.25 7.00 -12.50
CA GLY A 51 -6.84 7.41 -12.51
C GLY A 51 -6.03 6.86 -11.34
N GLY A 52 -6.69 6.29 -10.34
CA GLY A 52 -6.04 5.66 -9.20
C GLY A 52 -6.99 4.78 -8.40
N CYS A 53 -6.43 3.79 -7.73
CA CYS A 53 -7.12 2.82 -6.90
C CYS A 53 -6.31 2.61 -5.61
N LEU A 54 -7.01 2.57 -4.48
CA LEU A 54 -6.46 2.17 -3.20
C LEU A 54 -7.44 1.20 -2.56
N ILE A 55 -6.97 0.01 -2.20
CA ILE A 55 -7.73 -1.02 -1.49
C ILE A 55 -7.16 -1.13 -0.10
N ALA A 56 -8.02 -0.96 0.91
CA ALA A 56 -7.65 -1.03 2.30
C ALA A 56 -8.43 -2.10 3.04
N GLU A 57 -7.81 -2.73 4.03
CA GLU A 57 -8.41 -3.75 4.88
C GLU A 57 -8.07 -3.49 6.36
N HIS A 58 -8.87 -4.07 7.25
CA HIS A 58 -8.58 -3.99 8.69
C HIS A 58 -7.44 -4.96 9.03
N ILE A 59 -6.48 -4.46 9.81
CA ILE A 59 -5.41 -5.26 10.39
C ILE A 59 -5.36 -5.01 11.91
N GLN A 60 -4.58 -5.82 12.62
CA GLN A 60 -4.35 -5.67 14.06
C GLN A 60 -2.91 -5.23 14.36
N GLU A 61 -1.98 -5.59 13.47
CA GLU A 61 -0.55 -5.38 13.65
C GLU A 61 0.16 -5.22 12.32
N GLY A 62 1.33 -4.58 12.38
CA GLY A 62 2.32 -4.50 11.32
C GLY A 62 3.73 -4.60 11.90
N HIS A 63 4.73 -4.66 11.03
CA HIS A 63 6.13 -4.74 11.39
C HIS A 63 6.86 -3.54 10.81
N ARG A 64 7.70 -2.90 11.61
CA ARG A 64 8.45 -1.73 11.17
C ARG A 64 9.55 -2.12 10.20
N VAL A 65 9.65 -1.40 9.09
CA VAL A 65 10.78 -1.51 8.17
C VAL A 65 12.04 -1.06 8.90
N ILE A 66 13.09 -1.89 8.87
CA ILE A 66 14.39 -1.56 9.46
C ILE A 66 15.21 -0.80 8.41
N GLU A 67 15.72 0.36 8.82
CA GLU A 67 16.68 1.11 8.03
C GLU A 67 18.04 0.44 8.17
N GLU A 68 18.49 -0.23 7.11
CA GLU A 68 19.83 -0.80 7.08
C GLU A 68 20.84 0.26 6.64
N PRO A 69 22.07 0.24 7.20
CA PRO A 69 23.11 1.18 6.84
C PRO A 69 23.38 1.12 5.33
N THR A 70 23.44 2.29 4.69
CA THR A 70 23.83 2.41 3.29
C THR A 70 25.22 1.81 3.11
N PRO A 71 25.44 0.90 2.15
CA PRO A 71 26.77 0.39 1.89
C PRO A 71 27.70 1.54 1.47
N GLU A 72 28.96 1.44 1.87
CA GLU A 72 30.01 2.31 1.38
C GLU A 72 30.25 2.01 -0.12
N GLY A 73 30.15 3.04 -0.97
CA GLY A 73 30.24 2.87 -2.43
C GLY A 73 29.89 4.14 -3.18
N SER A 74 30.08 4.13 -4.50
CA SER A 74 29.73 5.24 -5.39
C SER A 74 28.21 5.46 -5.44
N GLU A 75 27.74 6.67 -5.79
CA GLU A 75 26.29 6.93 -5.86
C GLU A 75 25.54 5.99 -6.83
N GLY A 76 26.19 5.57 -7.91
CA GLY A 76 25.63 4.59 -8.84
C GLY A 76 25.42 3.21 -8.21
N GLU A 77 26.37 2.76 -7.37
CA GLU A 77 26.27 1.48 -6.64
C GLU A 77 25.21 1.55 -5.53
N LYS A 78 25.08 2.69 -4.85
CA LYS A 78 24.02 2.90 -3.83
C LYS A 78 22.63 2.78 -4.45
N VAL A 79 22.40 3.42 -5.59
CA VAL A 79 21.11 3.37 -6.31
C VAL A 79 20.82 1.96 -6.86
N MET A 80 21.83 1.23 -7.33
CA MET A 80 21.66 -0.18 -7.75
C MET A 80 21.34 -1.08 -6.56
N PHE A 81 22.01 -0.88 -5.43
CA PHE A 81 21.82 -1.66 -4.21
C PHE A 81 20.42 -1.47 -3.63
N GLU A 82 19.92 -0.23 -3.55
CA GLU A 82 18.53 0.05 -3.09
C GLU A 82 17.46 -0.61 -3.96
N ARG A 83 17.70 -0.74 -5.27
CA ARG A 83 16.74 -1.34 -6.22
C ARG A 83 16.63 -2.86 -6.12
N GLN A 84 17.65 -3.56 -5.63
CA GLN A 84 17.69 -5.03 -5.61
C GLN A 84 17.50 -5.65 -4.21
N ARG A 85 17.40 -4.85 -3.13
CA ARG A 85 17.32 -5.39 -1.77
C ARG A 85 15.92 -5.90 -1.39
N ALA A 86 15.91 -7.12 -0.85
CA ALA A 86 14.86 -7.60 0.03
C ALA A 86 14.79 -6.71 1.28
N TRP A 87 13.58 -6.47 1.80
CA TRP A 87 13.42 -5.68 3.02
C TRP A 87 13.64 -6.52 4.26
N CYS A 88 14.34 -5.94 5.23
CA CYS A 88 14.35 -6.41 6.61
C CYS A 88 13.31 -5.62 7.40
N CYS A 89 12.53 -6.33 8.19
CA CYS A 89 11.54 -5.75 9.08
C CYS A 89 11.77 -6.28 10.49
N SER A 90 11.30 -5.52 11.47
CA SER A 90 11.35 -5.92 12.86
C SER A 90 10.59 -7.22 13.06
N THR A 91 11.14 -8.12 13.87
CA THR A 91 10.38 -9.29 14.35
C THR A 91 9.33 -8.91 15.38
N SER A 92 9.42 -7.71 15.98
CA SER A 92 8.41 -7.18 16.88
C SER A 92 7.22 -6.64 16.09
N ALA A 93 6.05 -7.18 16.36
CA ALA A 93 4.78 -6.64 15.90
C ALA A 93 4.47 -5.33 16.62
N GLU A 94 3.92 -4.35 15.89
CA GLU A 94 3.43 -3.08 16.39
C GLU A 94 1.95 -2.93 16.05
N PRO A 95 1.12 -2.34 16.94
CA PRO A 95 -0.30 -2.13 16.66
C PRO A 95 -0.54 -1.31 15.40
N ALA A 96 -1.43 -1.79 14.53
CA ALA A 96 -1.87 -1.07 13.34
C ALA A 96 -3.35 -1.32 13.09
N ILE A 97 -4.05 -0.38 12.46
CA ILE A 97 -5.50 -0.44 12.25
C ILE A 97 -5.82 -0.72 10.78
N CYS A 98 -5.10 -0.06 9.88
CA CYS A 98 -5.41 -0.04 8.46
C CYS A 98 -4.25 -0.61 7.63
N GLY A 99 -4.53 -1.71 6.91
CA GLY A 99 -3.63 -2.27 5.92
C GLY A 99 -3.93 -1.69 4.53
N ILE A 100 -2.93 -1.12 3.88
CA ILE A 100 -2.96 -0.75 2.46
C ILE A 100 -2.59 -1.99 1.66
N SER A 101 -3.63 -2.70 1.20
CA SER A 101 -3.48 -3.94 0.44
C SER A 101 -3.03 -3.67 -0.99
N ARG A 102 -3.57 -2.62 -1.61
CA ARG A 102 -3.16 -2.16 -2.94
C ARG A 102 -3.17 -0.65 -2.97
N ILE A 103 -2.16 -0.06 -3.61
CA ILE A 103 -2.18 1.34 -4.02
C ILE A 103 -1.61 1.45 -5.43
N TRP A 104 -2.39 2.05 -6.32
CA TRP A 104 -2.04 2.16 -7.73
C TRP A 104 -2.51 3.49 -8.30
N VAL A 105 -1.70 4.05 -9.18
CA VAL A 105 -2.00 5.24 -9.97
C VAL A 105 -1.53 4.97 -11.38
N VAL A 106 -2.40 5.26 -12.35
CA VAL A 106 -2.07 5.08 -13.78
C VAL A 106 -0.79 5.83 -14.12
N ASN A 107 0.10 5.20 -14.89
CA ASN A 107 1.46 5.69 -15.10
C ASN A 107 1.51 7.17 -15.53
N MET A 108 0.68 7.56 -16.51
CA MET A 108 0.60 8.93 -17.04
C MET A 108 0.15 9.98 -16.00
N MET A 109 -0.43 9.57 -14.88
CA MET A 109 -0.94 10.45 -13.82
C MET A 109 -0.15 10.32 -12.51
N ARG A 110 0.92 9.52 -12.47
CA ARG A 110 1.82 9.43 -11.32
C ARG A 110 2.48 10.78 -11.04
N ARG A 111 2.98 10.94 -9.81
CA ARG A 111 3.70 12.14 -9.34
C ARG A 111 2.89 13.46 -9.36
N ARG A 112 1.56 13.36 -9.39
CA ARG A 112 0.61 14.49 -9.32
C ARG A 112 -0.17 14.54 -7.99
N GLY A 113 0.38 13.96 -6.92
CA GLY A 113 -0.26 13.92 -5.60
C GLY A 113 -1.51 13.03 -5.48
N ILE A 114 -1.79 12.17 -6.47
CA ILE A 114 -2.99 11.32 -6.46
C ILE A 114 -2.96 10.31 -5.30
N ALA A 115 -1.87 9.56 -5.18
CA ALA A 115 -1.71 8.56 -4.11
C ALA A 115 -1.79 9.20 -2.71
N SER A 116 -1.12 10.34 -2.49
CA SER A 116 -1.18 11.08 -1.22
C SER A 116 -2.62 11.50 -0.89
N ARG A 117 -3.37 12.04 -1.86
CA ARG A 117 -4.78 12.42 -1.64
C ARG A 117 -5.68 11.21 -1.34
N MET A 118 -5.43 10.06 -1.99
CA MET A 118 -6.17 8.84 -1.67
C MET A 118 -5.89 8.38 -0.23
N LEU A 119 -4.63 8.46 0.23
CA LEU A 119 -4.30 8.18 1.64
C LEU A 119 -4.92 9.19 2.61
N GLU A 120 -4.94 10.49 2.30
CA GLU A 120 -5.62 11.48 3.15
C GLU A 120 -7.12 11.21 3.25
N CYS A 121 -7.76 10.87 2.13
CA CYS A 121 -9.16 10.45 2.14
C CYS A 121 -9.36 9.18 2.97
N LEU A 122 -8.46 8.20 2.84
CA LEU A 122 -8.51 6.98 3.65
C LEU A 122 -8.40 7.29 5.14
N ARG A 123 -7.42 8.10 5.55
CA ARG A 123 -7.18 8.43 6.96
C ARG A 123 -8.41 9.02 7.63
N ASN A 124 -9.17 9.84 6.90
CA ASN A 124 -10.38 10.47 7.40
C ASN A 124 -11.66 9.62 7.31
N ASN A 125 -11.66 8.53 6.53
CA ASN A 125 -12.90 7.78 6.23
C ASN A 125 -12.80 6.27 6.54
N PHE A 126 -11.64 5.78 6.96
CA PHE A 126 -11.46 4.36 7.27
C PHE A 126 -12.17 3.98 8.56
N ILE A 127 -12.05 4.77 9.63
CA ILE A 127 -12.81 4.61 10.87
C ILE A 127 -13.76 5.79 11.02
N TYR A 128 -15.05 5.50 11.22
CA TYR A 128 -16.05 6.56 11.39
C TYR A 128 -15.72 7.44 12.60
N GLY A 129 -15.68 8.76 12.40
CA GLY A 129 -15.42 9.72 13.48
C GLY A 129 -13.97 9.77 13.97
N SER A 130 -13.03 9.11 13.28
CA SER A 130 -11.61 9.13 13.62
C SER A 130 -10.75 9.48 12.41
N TYR A 131 -9.63 10.13 12.66
CA TYR A 131 -8.61 10.43 11.67
C TYR A 131 -7.36 9.61 11.98
N LEU A 132 -7.05 8.63 11.14
CA LEU A 132 -5.91 7.74 11.36
C LEU A 132 -4.59 8.53 11.33
N SER A 133 -3.79 8.32 12.35
CA SER A 133 -2.38 8.68 12.34
C SER A 133 -1.62 7.83 11.33
N LYS A 134 -0.41 8.27 11.02
CA LYS A 134 0.49 7.60 10.10
C LYS A 134 0.99 6.26 10.66
N ASP A 135 1.19 6.18 11.97
CA ASP A 135 1.67 4.95 12.64
C ASP A 135 0.59 3.87 12.74
N GLU A 136 -0.68 4.18 12.46
CA GLU A 136 -1.78 3.20 12.43
C GLU A 136 -1.97 2.54 11.05
N ILE A 137 -1.12 2.87 10.07
CA ILE A 137 -1.23 2.42 8.68
C ILE A 137 -0.03 1.55 8.32
N ALA A 138 -0.28 0.37 7.77
CA ALA A 138 0.76 -0.51 7.24
C ALA A 138 0.54 -0.82 5.75
N PHE A 139 1.60 -1.12 5.00
CA PHE A 139 1.53 -1.49 3.59
C PHE A 139 1.76 -2.98 3.39
N SER A 140 0.97 -3.64 2.55
CA SER A 140 1.25 -5.03 2.18
C SER A 140 2.30 -5.08 1.07
N ASP A 141 3.37 -5.83 1.31
CA ASP A 141 4.43 -6.14 0.33
C ASP A 141 4.73 -5.00 -0.68
N PRO A 142 5.29 -3.85 -0.22
CA PRO A 142 5.35 -2.66 -1.05
C PRO A 142 6.34 -2.83 -2.22
N THR A 143 5.88 -2.53 -3.44
CA THR A 143 6.74 -2.46 -4.63
C THR A 143 7.82 -1.37 -4.50
N PRO A 144 8.90 -1.37 -5.30
CA PRO A 144 9.91 -0.29 -5.31
C PRO A 144 9.31 1.13 -5.34
N ASP A 145 8.33 1.36 -6.21
CA ASP A 145 7.58 2.63 -6.29
C ASP A 145 6.77 2.89 -5.01
N GLY A 146 6.15 1.85 -4.46
CA GLY A 146 5.43 1.88 -3.19
C GLY A 146 6.33 2.29 -2.03
N LYS A 147 7.58 1.80 -1.97
CA LYS A 147 8.57 2.17 -0.95
C LYS A 147 8.86 3.67 -1.00
N LEU A 148 9.23 4.17 -2.17
CA LEU A 148 9.57 5.58 -2.36
C LEU A 148 8.39 6.49 -2.01
N PHE A 149 7.18 6.07 -2.41
CA PHE A 149 5.97 6.78 -2.07
C PHE A 149 5.71 6.77 -0.56
N ALA A 150 5.78 5.62 0.10
CA ALA A 150 5.57 5.49 1.53
C ALA A 150 6.60 6.32 2.29
N THR A 151 7.90 6.17 2.02
CA THR A 151 8.95 6.96 2.67
C THR A 151 8.70 8.46 2.58
N HIS A 152 8.35 8.95 1.39
CA HIS A 152 8.02 10.36 1.20
C HIS A 152 6.73 10.77 1.95
N TYR A 153 5.68 9.94 1.89
CA TYR A 153 4.41 10.25 2.53
C TYR A 153 4.50 10.23 4.05
N PHE A 154 5.17 9.23 4.63
CA PHE A 154 5.36 9.07 6.07
C PHE A 154 6.41 10.03 6.64
N GLY A 155 7.37 10.45 5.81
CA GLY A 155 8.51 11.27 6.26
C GLY A 155 9.60 10.43 6.92
N THR A 156 9.54 9.10 6.80
CA THR A 156 10.49 8.14 7.35
C THR A 156 10.52 6.89 6.48
N SER A 157 11.70 6.28 6.32
CA SER A 157 11.89 4.98 5.68
C SER A 157 11.36 3.81 6.54
N GLN A 158 11.11 4.07 7.83
CA GLN A 158 10.72 3.08 8.85
C GLN A 158 9.20 3.06 9.07
N PHE A 159 8.41 2.96 8.00
CA PHE A 159 6.95 2.79 8.08
C PHE A 159 6.58 1.32 8.34
N LEU A 160 5.30 1.05 8.65
CA LEU A 160 4.83 -0.30 8.93
C LEU A 160 4.50 -1.08 7.64
N VAL A 161 4.82 -2.36 7.65
CA VAL A 161 4.44 -3.33 6.62
C VAL A 161 3.72 -4.53 7.22
N TYR A 162 2.89 -5.22 6.44
CA TYR A 162 2.23 -6.46 6.86
C TYR A 162 2.14 -7.44 5.69
N ASN A 163 1.72 -8.69 5.98
CA ASN A 163 1.52 -9.74 4.97
C ASN A 163 2.71 -9.91 4.00
N PHE A 164 3.93 -9.77 4.53
CA PHE A 164 5.18 -10.01 3.80
C PHE A 164 5.64 -11.44 4.06
N VAL A 165 6.35 -12.04 3.10
CA VAL A 165 6.97 -13.34 3.29
C VAL A 165 8.18 -13.15 4.22
N SER A 166 8.00 -13.42 5.51
CA SER A 166 9.14 -13.55 6.41
C SER A 166 9.91 -14.80 5.99
N GLY A 167 11.14 -14.64 5.51
CA GLY A 167 12.03 -15.77 5.28
C GLY A 167 12.13 -16.57 6.56
N THR A 168 11.58 -17.78 6.58
CA THR A 168 11.76 -18.76 7.65
C THR A 168 13.25 -18.90 7.90
N GLN A 169 13.74 -18.51 9.08
CA GLN A 169 15.07 -18.92 9.51
C GLN A 169 15.07 -20.45 9.58
N PRO A 170 16.02 -21.15 8.93
CA PRO A 170 16.21 -22.57 9.17
C PRO A 170 16.64 -22.74 10.63
N SER A 171 15.90 -23.58 11.36
CA SER A 171 16.21 -24.08 12.70
C SER A 171 17.55 -24.82 12.73
#